data_AF-A0A517SLM7-F1
#
_entry.id   AF-A0A517SLM7-F1
#
_cell.length_a   1.000
_cell.length_b   1.000
_cell.length_c   1.000
_cell.angle_alpha   90.00
_cell.angle_beta   90.00
_cell.angle_gamma   90.00
#
_symmetry.space_group_name_H-M   'P 1'
#
loop_
_entity.id
_entity.type
_entity.pdbx_description
1 polymer ?
#
loop_
_entity_poly.entity_id
_entity_poly.type
_entity_poly.pdbx_seq_one_letter_code
_entity_poly.pdbx_strand_id
1 'polypeptide(L)'
;MLKTSAVAFCLLVISVPVAAQHHHHGGHGHGHTAIHSGSHWGHSNWSHVAPSHQHYGNGHHGTYYTTGHTHFYTPTVVAYSTTANYAAPPVQAPVQMAFGSFAHTDDLAGRLGADLNNFCLDLHYNYQNNPGYRETYREAYGLLQVAKQLHQQQHAGDRASIVSQVSSIDQQFHHIQEDVSKFNRQPLRQIAMGGVVTKGESIEALIHHLAYDVGVEPHAPEQAPAPLGAGTEVAPPPSDGFGAPAPGLLNAPVSTPPPATLP
;
A
#
# COMPACT_ATOMS: atom_id res chain seq x y z
N MET A 1 17.77 -2.13 -44.03
CA MET A 1 17.32 -3.26 -43.19
C MET A 1 17.69 -2.96 -41.74
N LEU A 2 16.77 -2.37 -40.97
CA LEU A 2 16.97 -2.11 -39.54
C LEU A 2 16.55 -3.35 -38.75
N LYS A 3 17.45 -3.87 -37.90
CA LYS A 3 17.13 -4.93 -36.94
C LYS A 3 16.60 -4.26 -35.67
N THR A 4 15.31 -4.40 -35.42
CA THR A 4 14.66 -4.11 -34.14
C THR A 4 15.00 -5.23 -33.15
N SER A 5 15.84 -4.91 -32.15
CA SER A 5 16.06 -5.79 -31.00
C SER A 5 14.93 -5.59 -30.00
N ALA A 6 14.12 -6.63 -29.78
CA ALA A 6 13.15 -6.68 -28.71
C ALA A 6 13.88 -6.96 -27.38
N VAL A 7 13.80 -6.04 -26.43
CA VAL A 7 14.26 -6.24 -25.07
C VAL A 7 13.11 -6.90 -24.31
N ALA A 8 13.24 -8.20 -24.05
CA ALA A 8 12.31 -8.95 -23.22
C ALA A 8 12.64 -8.72 -21.74
N PHE A 9 11.76 -8.03 -21.03
CA PHE A 9 11.79 -7.95 -19.56
C PHE A 9 11.29 -9.29 -19.00
N CYS A 10 12.23 -10.14 -18.59
CA CYS A 10 11.91 -11.41 -17.94
C CYS A 10 11.69 -11.14 -16.44
N LEU A 11 10.44 -10.99 -16.03
CA LEU A 11 10.04 -10.98 -14.62
C LEU A 11 10.23 -12.40 -14.06
N LEU A 12 11.38 -12.63 -13.42
CA LEU A 12 11.66 -13.87 -12.71
C LEU A 12 10.88 -13.87 -11.40
N VAL A 13 9.69 -14.47 -11.41
CA VAL A 13 8.92 -14.74 -10.19
C VAL A 13 9.55 -15.94 -9.49
N ILE A 14 10.47 -15.68 -8.55
CA ILE A 14 11.03 -16.72 -7.70
C ILE A 14 9.96 -17.07 -6.65
N SER A 15 9.28 -18.19 -6.84
CA SER A 15 8.39 -18.77 -5.84
C SER A 15 9.22 -19.41 -4.72
N VAL A 16 9.49 -18.67 -3.65
CA VAL A 16 10.08 -19.23 -2.43
C VAL A 16 8.95 -19.86 -1.60
N PRO A 17 9.07 -21.12 -1.15
CA PRO A 17 8.06 -21.72 -0.28
C PRO A 17 8.07 -20.99 1.08
N VAL A 18 7.04 -20.19 1.34
CA VAL A 18 6.79 -19.61 2.67
C VAL A 18 6.19 -20.69 3.55
N ALA A 19 6.98 -21.24 4.47
CA ALA A 19 6.44 -22.02 5.57
C ALA A 19 5.62 -21.09 6.47
N ALA A 20 4.30 -21.21 6.41
CA ALA A 20 3.38 -20.48 7.28
C ALA A 20 3.48 -21.03 8.71
N GLN A 21 4.36 -20.47 9.54
CA GLN A 21 4.27 -20.62 11.00
C GLN A 21 3.09 -19.79 11.52
N HIS A 22 1.97 -20.46 11.78
CA HIS A 22 0.82 -19.90 12.47
C HIS A 22 1.11 -19.81 13.97
N HIS A 23 1.32 -18.61 14.49
CA HIS A 23 1.22 -18.33 15.92
C HIS A 23 -0.19 -17.84 16.25
N HIS A 24 -0.92 -18.64 17.02
CA HIS A 24 -2.19 -18.24 17.64
C HIS A 24 -1.89 -17.34 18.85
N HIS A 25 -2.32 -16.09 18.80
CA HIS A 25 -2.46 -15.26 20.01
C HIS A 25 -3.94 -15.08 20.32
N GLY A 26 -4.32 -15.58 21.50
CA GLY A 26 -5.66 -15.46 22.06
C GLY A 26 -6.02 -14.00 22.34
N GLY A 27 -7.27 -13.66 22.06
CA GLY A 27 -7.81 -12.32 22.29
C GLY A 27 -7.69 -11.92 23.76
N HIS A 28 -7.05 -10.78 24.00
CA HIS A 28 -7.24 -9.98 25.19
C HIS A 28 -7.82 -8.64 24.75
N GLY A 29 -9.09 -8.41 25.09
CA GLY A 29 -9.72 -7.11 24.97
C GLY A 29 -9.14 -6.18 26.02
N HIS A 30 -8.40 -5.16 25.58
CA HIS A 30 -8.00 -4.05 26.41
C HIS A 30 -8.36 -2.73 25.72
N GLY A 31 -8.86 -1.80 26.54
CA GLY A 31 -9.63 -0.64 26.14
C GLY A 31 -8.97 0.21 25.07
N HIS A 32 -9.79 0.63 24.12
CA HIS A 32 -9.45 1.65 23.16
C HIS A 32 -9.25 2.98 23.88
N THR A 33 -8.01 3.33 24.19
CA THR A 33 -7.67 4.74 24.28
C THR A 33 -7.89 5.31 22.88
N ALA A 34 -8.84 6.24 22.77
CA ALA A 34 -8.83 7.15 21.64
C ALA A 34 -7.41 7.71 21.58
N ILE A 35 -6.70 7.40 20.50
CA ILE A 35 -5.43 8.06 20.20
C ILE A 35 -5.84 9.48 19.84
N HIS A 36 -6.01 10.31 20.86
CA HIS A 36 -5.71 11.73 20.75
C HIS A 36 -4.21 11.79 20.49
N SER A 37 -3.83 11.64 19.22
CA SER A 37 -2.56 12.13 18.72
C SER A 37 -2.53 13.60 19.13
N GLY A 38 -1.69 13.87 20.13
CA GLY A 38 -1.69 15.14 20.84
C GLY A 38 -1.57 16.29 19.86
N SER A 39 -2.66 17.04 19.72
CA SER A 39 -2.71 18.35 19.07
C SER A 39 -1.93 19.42 19.85
N HIS A 40 -1.02 19.02 20.75
CA HIS A 40 -0.24 19.95 21.57
C HIS A 40 0.67 20.83 20.71
N TRP A 41 0.95 20.46 19.46
CA TRP A 41 1.83 21.23 18.59
C TRP A 41 1.11 22.12 17.57
N GLY A 42 -0.23 22.24 17.56
CA GLY A 42 -0.91 23.31 16.81
C GLY A 42 -0.59 23.43 15.31
N HIS A 43 -0.14 22.36 14.65
CA HIS A 43 0.32 22.41 13.26
C HIS A 43 -0.80 21.99 12.30
N SER A 44 -1.32 22.96 11.53
CA SER A 44 -2.32 22.75 10.47
C SER A 44 -1.72 22.36 9.12
N ASN A 45 -0.40 22.15 9.04
CA ASN A 45 0.34 21.96 7.78
C ASN A 45 1.09 20.62 7.69
N TRP A 46 0.73 19.63 8.50
CA TRP A 46 1.30 18.28 8.44
C TRP A 46 0.66 17.46 7.32
N SER A 47 1.48 16.77 6.55
CA SER A 47 1.08 15.74 5.59
C SER A 47 1.74 14.40 5.96
N HIS A 48 1.19 13.29 5.45
CA HIS A 48 1.74 11.93 5.63
C HIS A 48 2.07 11.57 7.09
N VAL A 49 1.06 11.62 7.97
CA VAL A 49 1.26 11.28 9.38
C VAL A 49 1.11 9.76 9.57
N ALA A 50 2.21 9.09 9.95
CA ALA A 50 2.18 7.69 10.37
C ALA A 50 2.29 7.61 11.90
N PRO A 51 1.17 7.34 12.62
CA PRO A 51 1.15 7.40 14.08
C PRO A 51 1.97 6.28 14.73
N SER A 52 2.35 6.50 15.99
CA SER A 52 2.95 5.45 16.81
C SER A 52 2.00 4.27 16.99
N HIS A 53 2.44 3.06 16.66
CA HIS A 53 1.67 1.85 16.95
C HIS A 53 2.19 1.18 18.23
N GLN A 54 1.43 1.32 19.32
CA GLN A 54 1.77 0.68 20.60
C GLN A 54 1.58 -0.85 20.60
N HIS A 55 0.85 -1.40 19.62
CA HIS A 55 0.40 -2.79 19.66
C HIS A 55 1.34 -3.82 19.00
N TYR A 56 2.39 -3.38 18.31
CA TYR A 56 3.37 -4.29 17.70
C TYR A 56 4.60 -4.34 18.61
N GLY A 57 4.77 -5.47 19.30
CA GLY A 57 5.73 -5.66 20.38
C GLY A 57 7.15 -5.23 20.04
N ASN A 58 7.84 -4.70 21.05
CA ASN A 58 9.26 -4.34 21.12
C ASN A 58 9.77 -3.32 20.08
N GLY A 59 9.66 -2.03 20.39
CA GLY A 59 10.66 -1.04 19.93
C GLY A 59 10.18 0.06 18.98
N HIS A 60 8.98 -0.07 18.40
CA HIS A 60 8.46 0.87 17.41
C HIS A 60 7.86 2.12 18.06
N HIS A 61 8.73 3.01 18.56
CA HIS A 61 8.37 4.12 19.43
C HIS A 61 8.51 5.47 18.75
N GLY A 62 7.52 5.86 17.94
CA GLY A 62 7.50 7.22 17.41
C GLY A 62 6.44 7.48 16.38
N THR A 63 6.25 8.75 16.07
CA THR A 63 5.36 9.24 15.01
C THR A 63 6.19 9.80 13.89
N TYR A 64 5.88 9.41 12.66
CA TYR A 64 6.44 10.02 11.46
C TYR A 64 5.47 11.03 10.88
N TYR A 65 5.97 12.13 10.35
CA TYR A 65 5.15 13.11 9.67
C TYR A 65 6.00 13.98 8.75
N THR A 66 5.35 14.59 7.77
CA THR A 66 5.98 15.48 6.79
C THR A 66 5.47 16.90 7.01
N THR A 67 6.36 17.88 6.97
CA THR A 67 6.00 19.31 6.97
C THR A 67 6.70 19.99 5.81
N GLY A 68 5.92 20.49 4.84
CA GLY A 68 6.48 20.92 3.55
C GLY A 68 7.08 19.74 2.81
N HIS A 69 8.40 19.78 2.55
CA HIS A 69 9.16 18.69 1.93
C HIS A 69 10.14 18.01 2.90
N THR A 70 9.97 18.27 4.21
CA THR A 70 10.87 17.75 5.24
C THR A 70 10.19 16.65 6.04
N HIS A 71 10.87 15.51 6.14
CA HIS A 71 10.41 14.34 6.90
C HIS A 71 10.95 14.40 8.33
N PHE A 72 10.08 14.11 9.29
CA PHE A 72 10.39 14.15 10.71
C PHE A 72 9.98 12.85 11.40
N TYR A 73 10.75 12.50 12.41
CA TYR A 73 10.45 11.45 13.37
C TYR A 73 10.41 12.04 14.77
N THR A 74 9.32 11.84 15.49
CA THR A 74 9.21 12.17 16.91
C THR A 74 9.20 10.87 17.72
N PRO A 75 10.28 10.57 18.49
CA PRO A 75 10.30 9.37 19.30
C PRO A 75 9.24 9.45 20.41
N THR A 76 8.61 8.32 20.73
CA THR A 76 7.67 8.25 21.85
C THR A 76 8.43 8.01 23.14
N VAL A 77 8.27 8.92 24.10
CA VAL A 77 8.87 8.74 25.43
C VAL A 77 8.04 7.74 26.22
N VAL A 78 8.63 6.58 26.51
CA VAL A 78 8.03 5.60 27.42
C VAL A 78 8.23 6.11 28.85
N ALA A 79 7.16 6.63 29.46
CA ALA A 79 7.16 6.97 30.89
C ALA A 79 7.11 5.67 31.71
N TYR A 80 8.20 5.29 32.35
CA TYR A 80 8.19 4.20 33.32
C TYR A 80 7.57 4.71 34.63
N SER A 81 6.29 4.37 34.86
CA SER A 81 5.60 4.69 36.11
C SER A 81 6.10 3.79 37.24
N THR A 82 7.18 4.18 37.90
CA THR A 82 7.49 3.65 39.23
C THR A 82 6.60 4.38 40.24
N THR A 83 5.73 3.63 40.90
CA THR A 83 4.78 4.02 41.95
C THR A 83 5.03 5.39 42.63
N ALA A 84 4.00 6.24 42.57
CA ALA A 84 3.68 7.40 43.41
C ALA A 84 3.95 8.84 42.91
N ASN A 85 4.73 9.07 41.84
CA ASN A 85 4.85 10.42 41.27
C ASN A 85 4.78 10.38 39.74
N TYR A 86 3.62 10.72 39.17
CA TYR A 86 3.47 10.97 37.74
C TYR A 86 4.19 12.28 37.38
N ALA A 87 5.48 12.20 37.08
CA ALA A 87 6.14 13.25 36.32
C ALA A 87 5.70 13.11 34.86
N ALA A 88 5.20 14.18 34.26
CA ALA A 88 4.94 14.20 32.82
C ALA A 88 6.25 13.85 32.09
N PRO A 89 6.24 12.88 31.15
CA PRO A 89 7.44 12.56 30.40
C PRO A 89 7.94 13.81 29.66
N PRO A 90 9.26 14.02 29.56
CA PRO A 90 9.81 15.13 28.81
C PRO A 90 9.30 15.05 27.36
N VAL A 91 8.75 16.15 26.86
CA VAL A 91 8.34 16.23 25.45
C VAL A 91 9.62 16.21 24.60
N GLN A 92 9.78 15.20 23.75
CA GLN A 92 10.89 15.17 22.81
C GLN A 92 10.59 16.04 21.59
N ALA A 93 11.58 16.85 21.21
CA ALA A 93 11.51 17.63 19.99
C ALA A 93 11.57 16.68 18.77
N PRO A 94 10.84 16.99 17.69
CA PRO A 94 10.97 16.25 16.44
C PRO A 94 12.39 16.27 15.88
N VAL A 95 12.80 15.15 15.29
CA VAL A 95 14.11 14.99 14.64
C VAL A 95 13.90 14.90 13.14
N GLN A 96 14.60 15.73 12.38
CA GLN A 96 14.57 15.66 10.93
C GLN A 96 15.26 14.36 10.46
N MET A 97 14.60 13.62 9.59
CA MET A 97 15.15 12.41 8.98
C MET A 97 16.19 12.79 7.91
N ALA A 98 17.26 12.02 7.82
CA ALA A 98 18.24 12.14 6.76
C ALA A 98 17.82 11.28 5.56
N PHE A 99 17.87 11.86 4.36
CA PHE A 99 17.53 11.14 3.12
C PHE A 99 18.54 10.02 2.86
N GLY A 100 18.06 8.81 2.56
CA GLY A 100 18.92 7.65 2.31
C GLY A 100 19.71 7.14 3.52
N SER A 101 19.24 7.42 4.74
CA SER A 101 19.95 7.06 5.97
C SER A 101 19.82 5.58 6.35
N PHE A 102 18.73 4.92 5.94
CA PHE A 102 18.32 3.58 6.39
C PHE A 102 18.14 3.44 7.92
N ALA A 103 18.07 4.56 8.66
CA ALA A 103 18.01 4.55 10.11
C ALA A 103 16.64 4.10 10.65
N HIS A 104 15.59 4.25 9.84
CA HIS A 104 14.21 3.97 10.22
C HIS A 104 13.59 2.81 9.42
N THR A 105 14.32 2.24 8.47
CA THR A 105 13.83 1.23 7.52
C THR A 105 13.23 0.02 8.23
N ASP A 106 13.85 -0.46 9.31
CA ASP A 106 13.34 -1.62 10.08
C ASP A 106 11.97 -1.34 10.71
N ASP A 107 11.81 -0.18 11.35
CA ASP A 107 10.56 0.27 11.97
C ASP A 107 9.47 0.51 10.92
N LEU A 108 9.81 1.25 9.85
CA LEU A 108 8.88 1.59 8.78
C LEU A 108 8.40 0.34 8.03
N ALA A 109 9.30 -0.59 7.70
CA ALA A 109 8.92 -1.85 7.06
C ALA A 109 8.04 -2.73 7.95
N GLY A 110 8.36 -2.81 9.25
CA GLY A 110 7.54 -3.53 10.24
C GLY A 110 6.11 -2.99 10.33
N ARG A 111 5.96 -1.66 10.43
CA ARG A 111 4.66 -0.99 10.44
C ARG A 111 3.91 -1.13 9.13
N LEU A 112 4.59 -0.99 8.00
CA LEU A 112 4.01 -1.18 6.68
C LEU A 112 3.42 -2.59 6.55
N GLY A 113 4.14 -3.62 6.98
CA GLY A 113 3.64 -5.00 6.98
C GLY A 113 2.42 -5.18 7.89
N ALA A 114 2.40 -4.55 9.05
CA ALA A 114 1.25 -4.56 9.96
C ALA A 114 0.00 -3.89 9.35
N ASP A 115 0.16 -2.72 8.75
CA ASP A 115 -0.95 -1.96 8.16
C ASP A 115 -1.50 -2.64 6.91
N LEU A 116 -0.62 -3.15 6.04
CA LEU A 116 -1.03 -3.96 4.89
C LEU A 116 -1.77 -5.23 5.30
N ASN A 117 -1.39 -5.87 6.40
CA ASN A 117 -2.12 -7.00 6.93
C ASN A 117 -3.54 -6.60 7.39
N ASN A 118 -3.67 -5.49 8.11
CA ASN A 118 -4.99 -4.95 8.51
C ASN A 118 -5.83 -4.55 7.28
N PHE A 119 -5.21 -3.97 6.27
CA PHE A 119 -5.85 -3.59 5.01
C PHE A 119 -6.37 -4.82 4.25
N CYS A 120 -5.55 -5.87 4.11
CA CYS A 120 -5.97 -7.13 3.50
C CYS A 120 -7.14 -7.76 4.28
N LEU A 121 -7.07 -7.81 5.62
CA LEU A 121 -8.18 -8.34 6.42
C LEU A 121 -9.45 -7.52 6.23
N ASP A 122 -9.36 -6.19 6.17
CA ASP A 122 -10.53 -5.32 5.96
C ASP A 122 -11.13 -5.55 4.57
N LEU A 123 -10.30 -5.61 3.51
CA LEU A 123 -10.73 -6.03 2.15
C LEU A 123 -11.44 -7.38 2.18
N HIS A 124 -10.82 -8.38 2.81
CA HIS A 124 -11.33 -9.74 2.87
C HIS A 124 -12.66 -9.84 3.60
N TYR A 125 -12.89 -9.10 4.67
CA TYR A 125 -14.16 -9.23 5.38
C TYR A 125 -15.25 -8.31 4.85
N ASN A 126 -14.89 -7.14 4.32
CA ASN A 126 -15.88 -6.08 4.09
C ASN A 126 -16.08 -5.70 2.62
N TYR A 127 -15.30 -6.26 1.68
CA TYR A 127 -15.32 -5.80 0.28
C TYR A 127 -15.38 -6.93 -0.77
N GLN A 128 -15.54 -8.20 -0.36
CA GLN A 128 -15.49 -9.37 -1.26
C GLN A 128 -16.47 -9.33 -2.45
N ASN A 129 -17.60 -8.62 -2.28
CA ASN A 129 -18.68 -8.57 -3.26
C ASN A 129 -18.50 -7.43 -4.30
N ASN A 130 -17.41 -6.67 -4.24
CA ASN A 130 -17.14 -5.61 -5.21
C ASN A 130 -16.56 -6.17 -6.52
N PRO A 131 -16.95 -5.63 -7.69
CA PRO A 131 -16.24 -5.89 -8.95
C PRO A 131 -14.76 -5.52 -8.80
N GLY A 132 -13.86 -6.34 -9.35
CA GLY A 132 -12.41 -6.13 -9.24
C GLY A 132 -11.77 -6.62 -7.93
N TYR A 133 -12.55 -6.92 -6.88
CA TYR A 133 -12.04 -7.32 -5.56
C TYR A 133 -10.91 -8.37 -5.61
N ARG A 134 -11.06 -9.41 -6.43
CA ARG A 134 -10.08 -10.51 -6.50
C ARG A 134 -8.70 -10.04 -6.94
N GLU A 135 -8.64 -9.13 -7.90
CA GLU A 135 -7.38 -8.60 -8.44
C GLU A 135 -6.75 -7.65 -7.42
N THR A 136 -7.51 -6.65 -6.96
CA THR A 136 -7.06 -5.68 -5.96
C THR A 136 -6.59 -6.35 -4.65
N TYR A 137 -7.30 -7.40 -4.19
CA TYR A 137 -6.88 -8.17 -3.01
C TYR A 137 -5.59 -8.95 -3.25
N ARG A 138 -5.42 -9.55 -4.43
CA ARG A 138 -4.19 -10.28 -4.81
C ARG A 138 -2.98 -9.34 -4.82
N GLU A 139 -3.16 -8.13 -5.35
CA GLU A 139 -2.12 -7.11 -5.38
C GLU A 139 -1.77 -6.59 -3.99
N ALA A 140 -2.77 -6.25 -3.18
CA ALA A 140 -2.56 -5.82 -1.79
C ALA A 140 -1.85 -6.90 -0.96
N TYR A 141 -2.20 -8.17 -1.16
CA TYR A 141 -1.50 -9.28 -0.52
C TYR A 141 -0.06 -9.43 -1.03
N GLY A 142 0.18 -9.15 -2.30
CA GLY A 142 1.53 -9.06 -2.88
C GLY A 142 2.38 -8.02 -2.14
N LEU A 143 1.85 -6.80 -1.94
CA LEU A 143 2.54 -5.75 -1.19
C LEU A 143 2.84 -6.16 0.26
N LEU A 144 1.93 -6.87 0.93
CA LEU A 144 2.18 -7.41 2.28
C LEU A 144 3.39 -8.35 2.29
N GLN A 145 3.56 -9.19 1.27
CA GLN A 145 4.73 -10.08 1.19
C GLN A 145 6.01 -9.28 0.97
N VAL A 146 5.98 -8.26 0.10
CA VAL A 146 7.14 -7.38 -0.11
C VAL A 146 7.52 -6.66 1.19
N ALA A 147 6.57 -6.11 1.94
CA ALA A 147 6.85 -5.46 3.22
C ALA A 147 7.54 -6.39 4.23
N LYS A 148 7.14 -7.68 4.29
CA LYS A 148 7.82 -8.69 5.11
C LYS A 148 9.24 -8.97 4.64
N GLN A 149 9.46 -8.99 3.32
CA GLN A 149 10.78 -9.18 2.74
C GLN A 149 11.70 -7.99 3.02
N LEU A 150 11.21 -6.75 2.94
CA LEU A 150 12.00 -5.55 3.27
C LEU A 150 12.58 -5.62 4.68
N HIS A 151 11.78 -6.05 5.66
CA HIS A 151 12.26 -6.24 7.03
C HIS A 151 13.39 -7.29 7.10
N GLN A 152 13.27 -8.42 6.39
CA GLN A 152 14.33 -9.44 6.33
C GLN A 152 15.59 -8.94 5.61
N GLN A 153 15.42 -8.21 4.50
CA GLN A 153 16.52 -7.63 3.72
C GLN A 153 17.28 -6.57 4.52
N GLN A 154 16.60 -5.82 5.38
CA GLN A 154 17.24 -4.86 6.27
C GLN A 154 18.19 -5.57 7.24
N HIS A 155 17.75 -6.67 7.85
CA HIS A 155 18.63 -7.51 8.68
C HIS A 155 19.79 -8.13 7.90
N ALA A 156 19.59 -8.44 6.62
CA ALA A 156 20.62 -8.94 5.72
C ALA A 156 21.56 -7.84 5.16
N GLY A 157 21.25 -6.57 5.36
CA GLY A 157 21.99 -5.44 4.81
C GLY A 157 21.83 -5.24 3.29
N ASP A 158 20.81 -5.82 2.66
CA ASP A 158 20.60 -5.76 1.22
C ASP A 158 19.87 -4.47 0.79
N ARG A 159 20.59 -3.36 0.86
CA ARG A 159 20.05 -2.02 0.56
C ARG A 159 19.61 -1.85 -0.89
N ALA A 160 20.29 -2.49 -1.84
CA ALA A 160 19.98 -2.36 -3.26
C ALA A 160 18.61 -2.98 -3.58
N SER A 161 18.32 -4.16 -3.02
CA SER A 161 17.01 -4.79 -3.15
C SER A 161 15.91 -3.95 -2.50
N ILE A 162 16.17 -3.39 -1.31
CA ILE A 162 15.22 -2.52 -0.60
C ILE A 162 14.85 -1.31 -1.47
N VAL A 163 15.83 -0.59 -2.01
CA VAL A 163 15.60 0.58 -2.87
C VAL A 163 14.73 0.23 -4.09
N SER A 164 15.08 -0.87 -4.78
CA SER A 164 14.32 -1.31 -5.95
C SER A 164 12.89 -1.71 -5.60
N GLN A 165 12.67 -2.35 -4.45
CA GLN A 165 11.34 -2.81 -4.03
C GLN A 165 10.47 -1.64 -3.59
N VAL A 166 11.00 -0.69 -2.82
CA VAL A 166 10.24 0.47 -2.31
C VAL A 166 9.67 1.31 -3.46
N SER A 167 10.45 1.54 -4.53
CA SER A 167 9.94 2.24 -5.73
C SER A 167 8.77 1.51 -6.39
N SER A 168 8.77 0.16 -6.38
CA SER A 168 7.69 -0.64 -6.97
C SER A 168 6.44 -0.67 -6.09
N ILE A 169 6.61 -0.64 -4.75
CA ILE A 169 5.50 -0.63 -3.79
C ILE A 169 4.66 0.63 -3.97
N ASP A 170 5.31 1.78 -4.08
CA ASP A 170 4.67 3.08 -4.24
C ASP A 170 3.73 3.12 -5.46
N GLN A 171 4.26 2.77 -6.63
CA GLN A 171 3.47 2.71 -7.87
C GLN A 171 2.29 1.72 -7.78
N GLN A 172 2.54 0.52 -7.26
CA GLN A 172 1.49 -0.49 -7.14
C GLN A 172 0.42 -0.09 -6.12
N PHE A 173 0.80 0.64 -5.07
CA PHE A 173 -0.13 1.06 -4.05
C PHE A 173 -1.10 2.14 -4.55
N HIS A 174 -0.63 3.08 -5.36
CA HIS A 174 -1.52 4.06 -6.02
C HIS A 174 -2.59 3.37 -6.88
N HIS A 175 -2.23 2.30 -7.60
CA HIS A 175 -3.20 1.53 -8.37
C HIS A 175 -4.28 0.90 -7.46
N ILE A 176 -3.86 0.29 -6.34
CA ILE A 176 -4.78 -0.29 -5.36
C ILE A 176 -5.70 0.77 -4.74
N GLN A 177 -5.18 1.97 -4.43
CA GLN A 177 -5.99 3.08 -3.91
C GLN A 177 -7.06 3.51 -4.92
N GLU A 178 -6.70 3.60 -6.20
CA GLU A 178 -7.65 3.93 -7.27
C GLU A 178 -8.78 2.90 -7.36
N ASP A 179 -8.45 1.62 -7.31
CA ASP A 179 -9.43 0.53 -7.31
C ASP A 179 -10.37 0.59 -6.11
N VAL A 180 -9.79 0.69 -4.92
CA VAL A 180 -10.53 0.66 -3.65
C VAL A 180 -11.43 1.89 -3.49
N SER A 181 -11.09 3.03 -4.11
CA SER A 181 -11.93 4.23 -4.11
C SER A 181 -13.32 3.99 -4.70
N LYS A 182 -13.45 2.97 -5.58
CA LYS A 182 -14.70 2.61 -6.28
C LYS A 182 -15.50 1.55 -5.51
N PHE A 183 -14.95 0.98 -4.42
CA PHE A 183 -15.58 -0.12 -3.71
C PHE A 183 -16.61 0.37 -2.69
N ASN A 184 -17.70 -0.39 -2.57
CA ASN A 184 -18.71 -0.23 -1.54
C ASN A 184 -18.42 -1.16 -0.36
N ARG A 185 -18.35 -0.59 0.84
CA ARG A 185 -18.13 -1.35 2.07
C ARG A 185 -19.39 -2.09 2.50
N GLN A 186 -19.25 -3.38 2.78
CA GLN A 186 -20.21 -4.18 3.54
C GLN A 186 -19.65 -4.39 4.96
N PRO A 187 -20.19 -3.76 6.01
CA PRO A 187 -19.57 -3.72 7.33
C PRO A 187 -19.76 -5.02 8.12
N LEU A 188 -19.23 -6.14 7.63
CA LEU A 188 -19.34 -7.46 8.26
C LEU A 188 -18.45 -7.62 9.50
N ARG A 189 -17.27 -7.00 9.51
CA ARG A 189 -16.33 -7.07 10.64
C ARG A 189 -15.49 -5.81 10.76
N GLN A 190 -15.40 -5.25 11.96
CA GLN A 190 -14.44 -4.16 12.21
C GLN A 190 -13.02 -4.71 12.31
N ILE A 191 -12.10 -4.17 11.50
CA ILE A 191 -10.67 -4.51 11.51
C ILE A 191 -9.89 -3.24 11.83
N ALA A 192 -9.23 -3.20 13.00
CA ALA A 192 -8.57 -2.00 13.52
C ALA A 192 -9.47 -0.74 13.47
N MET A 193 -8.89 0.46 13.53
CA MET A 193 -9.66 1.71 13.38
C MET A 193 -9.78 2.14 11.93
N GLY A 194 -10.91 2.75 11.55
CA GLY A 194 -11.18 3.22 10.18
C GLY A 194 -11.51 2.09 9.19
N GLY A 195 -11.84 2.48 7.97
CA GLY A 195 -11.99 1.57 6.82
C GLY A 195 -10.76 1.59 5.91
N VAL A 196 -10.82 0.86 4.79
CA VAL A 196 -9.72 0.75 3.81
C VAL A 196 -9.19 2.09 3.31
N VAL A 197 -10.02 3.13 3.16
CA VAL A 197 -9.56 4.47 2.74
C VAL A 197 -8.61 5.06 3.79
N THR A 198 -9.05 5.14 5.06
CA THR A 198 -8.21 5.64 6.17
C THR A 198 -6.96 4.80 6.37
N LYS A 199 -7.07 3.48 6.23
CA LYS A 199 -5.89 2.59 6.28
C LYS A 199 -4.95 2.86 5.10
N GLY A 200 -5.50 3.18 3.94
CA GLY A 200 -4.73 3.52 2.75
C GLY A 200 -3.89 4.78 2.94
N GLU A 201 -4.46 5.82 3.55
CA GLU A 201 -3.73 7.05 3.90
C GLU A 201 -2.55 6.77 4.86
N SER A 202 -2.74 5.88 5.84
CA SER A 202 -1.66 5.45 6.75
C SER A 202 -0.55 4.69 6.01
N ILE A 203 -0.94 3.77 5.12
CA ILE A 203 0.01 2.99 4.31
C ILE A 203 0.81 3.89 3.36
N GLU A 204 0.15 4.83 2.67
CA GLU A 204 0.80 5.81 1.80
C GLU A 204 1.80 6.66 2.58
N ALA A 205 1.41 7.15 3.77
CA ALA A 205 2.32 7.88 4.65
C ALA A 205 3.56 7.05 5.02
N LEU A 206 3.38 5.77 5.38
CA LEU A 206 4.48 4.86 5.68
C LEU A 206 5.39 4.63 4.46
N ILE A 207 4.82 4.45 3.26
CA ILE A 207 5.57 4.28 2.02
C ILE A 207 6.42 5.52 1.72
N HIS A 208 5.87 6.72 1.88
CA HIS A 208 6.61 7.96 1.62
C HIS A 208 7.78 8.16 2.60
N HIS A 209 7.57 7.89 3.90
CA HIS A 209 8.67 7.94 4.88
C HIS A 209 9.72 6.87 4.63
N LEU A 210 9.29 5.67 4.21
CA LEU A 210 10.19 4.60 3.85
C LEU A 210 11.01 4.95 2.61
N ALA A 211 10.39 5.47 1.56
CA ALA A 211 11.06 5.95 0.35
C ALA A 211 12.12 6.99 0.67
N TYR A 212 11.77 8.01 1.47
CA TYR A 212 12.72 9.03 1.91
C TYR A 212 13.89 8.44 2.72
N ASP A 213 13.62 7.53 3.68
CA ASP A 213 14.66 6.91 4.49
C ASP A 213 15.63 6.04 3.69
N VAL A 214 15.16 5.38 2.62
CA VAL A 214 16.00 4.55 1.74
C VAL A 214 16.61 5.32 0.57
N GLY A 215 16.28 6.60 0.42
CA GLY A 215 16.84 7.48 -0.61
C GLY A 215 16.17 7.34 -1.98
N VAL A 216 14.89 6.95 -1.99
CA VAL A 216 14.03 6.94 -3.17
C VAL A 216 13.21 8.23 -3.16
N GLU A 217 13.29 8.99 -4.24
CA GLU A 217 12.36 10.10 -4.46
C GLU A 217 10.97 9.50 -4.67
N PRO A 218 9.95 9.89 -3.89
CA PRO A 218 8.59 9.43 -4.12
C PRO A 218 8.18 9.78 -5.55
N HIS A 219 7.35 8.95 -6.18
CA HIS A 219 6.71 9.42 -7.40
C HIS A 219 5.96 10.68 -7.04
N ALA A 220 6.26 11.79 -7.73
CA ALA A 220 5.56 13.03 -7.50
C ALA A 220 4.06 12.71 -7.53
N PRO A 221 3.25 13.18 -6.56
CA PRO A 221 1.82 13.01 -6.64
C PRO A 221 1.45 13.51 -8.02
N GLU A 222 0.80 12.66 -8.84
CA GLU A 222 0.28 13.09 -10.12
C GLU A 222 -0.55 14.32 -9.81
N GLN A 223 0.01 15.48 -10.15
CA GLN A 223 -0.51 16.75 -9.69
C GLN A 223 -1.84 16.86 -10.41
N ALA A 224 -2.92 16.51 -9.72
CA ALA A 224 -4.27 16.59 -10.26
C ALA A 224 -4.36 17.98 -10.90
N PRO A 225 -4.63 18.07 -12.22
CA PRO A 225 -4.59 19.35 -12.89
C PRO A 225 -5.45 20.33 -12.11
N ALA A 226 -4.88 21.50 -11.81
CA ALA A 226 -5.56 22.53 -11.04
C ALA A 226 -7.01 22.69 -11.55
N PRO A 227 -8.01 22.88 -10.67
CA PRO A 227 -9.38 23.01 -11.09
C PRO A 227 -9.46 24.14 -12.12
N LEU A 228 -9.66 23.77 -13.38
CA LEU A 228 -10.01 24.71 -14.43
C LEU A 228 -11.34 25.33 -14.00
N GLY A 229 -11.38 26.66 -14.05
CA GLY A 229 -12.46 27.48 -13.50
C GLY A 229 -13.86 27.02 -13.92
N ALA A 230 -14.81 27.43 -13.09
CA ALA A 230 -16.24 27.23 -13.25
C ALA A 230 -16.72 27.26 -14.72
N GLY A 231 -17.15 26.10 -15.20
CA GLY A 231 -17.91 25.90 -16.43
C GLY A 231 -18.79 24.65 -16.29
N THR A 232 -20.06 24.77 -16.66
CA THR A 232 -21.11 23.76 -16.54
C THR A 232 -21.06 22.68 -17.65
N GLU A 233 -21.29 21.42 -17.24
CA GLU A 233 -22.11 20.35 -17.88
C GLU A 233 -21.54 19.29 -18.89
N VAL A 234 -21.68 18.01 -18.45
CA VAL A 234 -21.98 16.67 -19.05
C VAL A 234 -21.06 15.94 -20.07
N ALA A 235 -21.03 14.60 -19.89
CA ALA A 235 -20.24 13.57 -20.54
C ALA A 235 -20.71 13.13 -21.96
N PRO A 236 -19.82 12.54 -22.78
CA PRO A 236 -20.19 11.85 -24.02
C PRO A 236 -20.78 10.43 -23.77
N PRO A 237 -21.62 9.92 -24.70
CA PRO A 237 -22.45 8.73 -24.53
C PRO A 237 -21.67 7.40 -24.57
N PRO A 238 -22.28 6.29 -24.09
CA PRO A 238 -21.74 4.95 -24.25
C PRO A 238 -21.72 4.55 -25.73
N SER A 239 -20.64 3.89 -26.15
CA SER A 239 -20.54 3.30 -27.49
C SER A 239 -21.36 2.01 -27.55
N ASP A 240 -22.65 2.17 -27.88
CA ASP A 240 -23.49 1.09 -28.38
C ASP A 240 -23.31 0.97 -29.90
N GLY A 241 -23.02 -0.24 -30.42
CA GLY A 241 -23.42 -0.57 -31.79
C GLY A 241 -22.51 -1.48 -32.59
N PHE A 242 -22.75 -2.77 -32.43
CA PHE A 242 -22.60 -3.84 -33.43
C PHE A 242 -22.74 -3.43 -34.92
N GLY A 243 -21.81 -3.92 -35.76
CA GLY A 243 -21.95 -4.28 -37.21
C GLY A 243 -22.10 -3.12 -38.21
N ALA A 244 -21.71 -3.16 -39.49
CA ALA A 244 -21.11 -4.08 -40.47
C ALA A 244 -20.71 -3.17 -41.70
N PRO A 245 -20.16 -3.60 -42.87
CA PRO A 245 -19.91 -4.94 -43.41
C PRO A 245 -18.48 -5.18 -43.94
N ALA A 246 -18.23 -6.43 -44.33
CA ALA A 246 -17.04 -6.87 -45.06
C ALA A 246 -17.02 -6.40 -46.53
N PRO A 247 -15.82 -6.19 -47.09
CA PRO A 247 -15.45 -6.64 -48.43
C PRO A 247 -14.23 -7.58 -48.28
N GLY A 248 -14.28 -8.87 -48.58
CA GLY A 248 -14.64 -9.48 -49.86
C GLY A 248 -13.37 -10.00 -50.54
N LEU A 249 -13.19 -11.33 -50.50
CA LEU A 249 -12.37 -12.20 -51.37
C LEU A 249 -10.84 -12.18 -51.12
N LEU A 250 -10.16 -13.32 -50.89
CA LEU A 250 -10.01 -14.44 -51.82
C LEU A 250 -9.64 -15.77 -51.11
N ASN A 251 -10.33 -16.84 -51.52
CA ASN A 251 -9.87 -18.22 -51.73
C ASN A 251 -9.04 -18.98 -50.67
N ALA A 252 -9.67 -20.00 -50.06
CA ALA A 252 -9.13 -21.37 -50.03
C ALA A 252 -10.26 -22.41 -49.80
N PRO A 253 -10.25 -23.56 -50.51
CA PRO A 253 -11.32 -24.54 -50.48
C PRO A 253 -11.33 -25.42 -49.22
N VAL A 254 -12.52 -25.66 -48.67
CA VAL A 254 -12.81 -26.70 -47.68
C VAL A 254 -13.06 -28.02 -48.41
N SER A 255 -12.24 -29.03 -48.11
CA SER A 255 -12.52 -30.43 -48.42
C SER A 255 -13.62 -30.96 -47.50
N THR A 256 -14.67 -31.53 -48.09
CA THR A 256 -15.70 -32.31 -47.40
C THR A 256 -15.22 -33.75 -47.14
N PRO A 257 -15.58 -34.38 -46.00
CA PRO A 257 -15.35 -35.80 -45.75
C PRO A 257 -16.40 -36.70 -46.42
N PRO A 258 -16.07 -37.95 -46.79
CA PRO A 258 -17.04 -38.93 -47.29
C PRO A 258 -17.86 -39.58 -46.14
N PRO A 259 -19.08 -40.08 -46.43
CA PRO A 259 -19.94 -40.73 -45.46
C PRO A 259 -19.48 -42.18 -45.18
N ALA A 260 -19.42 -42.56 -43.90
CA ALA A 260 -19.26 -43.95 -43.49
C ALA A 260 -20.64 -44.55 -43.16
N THR A 261 -21.02 -45.54 -43.97
CA THR A 261 -22.09 -46.50 -43.78
C THR A 261 -21.90 -47.33 -42.50
N LEU A 262 -22.96 -47.49 -41.73
CA LEU A 262 -23.07 -48.46 -40.63
C LEU A 262 -23.28 -49.88 -41.22
N PRO A 263 -22.60 -50.91 -40.69
CA PRO A 263 -23.05 -52.31 -40.77
C PRO A 263 -24.13 -52.63 -39.73
#